data_AF-A0A259ENN0-F1
#
_entry.id   AF-A0A259ENN0-F1
#
_cell.length_a   1.000
_cell.length_b   1.000
_cell.length_c   1.000
_cell.angle_alpha   90.00
_cell.angle_beta   90.00
_cell.angle_gamma   90.00
#
_symmetry.space_group_name_H-M   'P 1'
#
loop_
_entity.id
_entity.type
_entity.pdbx_description
1 polymer ?
#
loop_
_entity_poly.entity_id
_entity_poly.type
_entity_poly.pdbx_seq_one_letter_code
_entity_poly.pdbx_strand_id
1 'polypeptide(L)'
;MKREPLRIAARPAFSNESTNPYNSLLYRAVSSAGPVVVREHKYSMLPWECDILHLHWPEFDVVPRSLRPLDVLKKLFVWTWLLSARAMGVKIVWTAHNTFGHD
;
A
#
# COMPACT_ATOMS: atom_id res chain seq x y z
N MET A 1 -7.63 20.02 21.73
CA MET A 1 -8.36 19.21 20.72
C MET A 1 -7.50 17.99 20.41
N LYS A 2 -7.92 16.76 20.73
CA LYS A 2 -7.14 15.56 20.37
C LYS A 2 -7.21 15.41 18.85
N ARG A 3 -6.07 15.35 18.16
CA ARG A 3 -6.03 15.03 16.73
C ARG A 3 -6.53 13.59 16.55
N GLU A 4 -7.38 13.37 15.56
CA GLU A 4 -7.73 12.00 15.16
C GLU A 4 -6.48 11.22 14.77
N PRO A 5 -6.44 9.90 15.03
CA PRO A 5 -5.28 9.11 14.67
C PRO A 5 -5.12 9.03 13.16
N LEU A 6 -3.88 9.19 12.69
CA LEU A 6 -3.53 9.05 11.28
C LEU A 6 -3.73 7.59 10.84
N ARG A 7 -4.49 7.37 9.77
CA ARG A 7 -4.81 6.02 9.27
C ARG A 7 -3.93 5.67 8.08
N ILE A 8 -3.10 4.65 8.24
CA ILE A 8 -2.21 4.15 7.19
C ILE A 8 -2.71 2.78 6.73
N ALA A 9 -3.00 2.64 5.44
CA ALA A 9 -3.17 1.35 4.80
C ALA A 9 -1.86 1.02 4.07
N ALA A 10 -1.23 -0.10 4.41
CA ALA A 10 0.08 -0.47 3.88
C ALA A 10 0.08 -1.86 3.24
N ARG A 11 0.89 -2.04 2.18
CA ARG A 11 0.99 -3.32 1.44
C ARG A 11 2.44 -3.66 1.05
N PRO A 12 2.97 -4.83 1.49
CA PRO A 12 2.52 -5.55 2.66
C PRO A 12 2.85 -4.77 3.95
N ALA A 13 1.97 -4.84 4.95
CA ALA A 13 2.21 -4.29 6.28
C ALA A 13 2.67 -5.36 7.27
N PHE A 14 1.84 -6.39 7.44
CA PHE A 14 2.06 -7.49 8.40
C PHE A 14 1.97 -8.86 7.72
N SER A 15 1.35 -8.94 6.54
CA SER A 15 1.09 -10.19 5.82
C SER A 15 2.33 -10.96 5.37
N ASN A 16 3.48 -10.28 5.24
CA ASN A 16 4.75 -10.92 4.89
C ASN A 16 5.69 -11.13 6.09
N GLU A 17 5.23 -10.93 7.33
CA GLU A 17 6.10 -11.00 8.52
C GLU A 17 6.87 -12.34 8.64
N SER A 18 6.25 -13.45 8.25
CA SER A 18 6.89 -14.78 8.32
C SER A 18 8.02 -14.99 7.31
N THR A 19 8.06 -14.23 6.21
CA THR A 19 9.06 -14.36 5.15
C THR A 19 10.00 -13.16 5.07
N ASN A 20 9.53 -11.98 5.44
CA ASN A 20 10.27 -10.73 5.46
C ASN A 20 9.69 -9.80 6.57
N PRO A 21 10.33 -9.75 7.76
CA PRO A 21 9.79 -9.03 8.91
C PRO A 21 10.03 -7.51 8.85
N TYR A 22 10.76 -6.98 7.85
CA TYR A 22 11.12 -5.56 7.85
C TYR A 22 9.91 -4.63 7.80
N ASN A 23 8.88 -4.99 7.03
CA ASN A 23 7.66 -4.19 6.97
C ASN A 23 6.88 -4.24 8.29
N SER A 24 6.74 -5.41 8.91
CA SER A 24 6.02 -5.51 10.19
C SER A 24 6.76 -4.76 11.30
N LEU A 25 8.09 -4.86 11.36
CA LEU A 25 8.93 -4.10 12.28
C LEU A 25 8.76 -2.59 12.09
N LEU A 26 8.79 -2.11 10.84
CA LEU A 26 8.54 -0.71 10.50
C LEU A 26 7.17 -0.25 11.01
N TYR A 27 6.10 -0.98 10.67
CA TYR A 27 4.75 -0.54 11.00
C TYR A 27 4.39 -0.69 12.48
N ARG A 28 5.00 -1.63 13.20
CA ARG A 28 4.94 -1.68 14.68
C ARG A 28 5.59 -0.43 15.28
N ALA A 29 6.78 -0.05 14.82
CA ALA A 29 7.45 1.17 15.27
C ALA A 29 6.63 2.43 14.94
N VAL A 30 6.09 2.53 13.72
CA VAL A 30 5.22 3.66 13.30
C VAL A 30 3.97 3.76 14.18
N SER A 31 3.30 2.64 14.44
CA SER A 31 2.11 2.62 15.31
C SER A 31 2.45 3.02 16.76
N SER A 32 3.68 2.75 17.23
CA SER A 32 4.13 3.14 18.56
C SER A 32 4.58 4.60 18.69
N ALA A 33 4.86 5.29 17.58
CA ALA A 33 5.43 6.63 17.57
C ALA A 33 4.42 7.76 17.80
N GLY A 34 3.12 7.47 17.82
CA GLY A 34 2.08 8.49 18.02
C GLY A 34 0.67 7.96 17.77
N PRO A 35 -0.33 8.86 17.60
CA PRO A 35 -1.69 8.47 17.28
C PRO A 35 -1.76 8.03 15.81
N VAL A 36 -1.27 6.83 15.51
CA VAL A 36 -1.24 6.24 14.16
C VAL A 36 -1.87 4.85 14.22
N VAL A 37 -2.77 4.57 13.28
CA VAL A 37 -3.38 3.25 13.09
C VAL A 37 -2.91 2.70 11.75
N VAL A 38 -2.19 1.59 11.79
CA VAL A 38 -1.75 0.88 10.58
C VAL A 38 -2.58 -0.36 10.35
N ARG A 39 -2.95 -0.62 9.10
CA ARG A 39 -3.59 -1.87 8.68
C ARG A 39 -3.08 -2.35 7.33
N GLU A 40 -3.24 -3.66 7.11
CA GLU A 40 -2.94 -4.28 5.84
C GLU A 40 -3.91 -3.78 4.75
N HIS A 41 -3.36 -3.31 3.63
CA HIS A 41 -4.16 -2.81 2.51
C HIS A 41 -4.64 -3.95 1.61
N LYS A 42 -5.91 -3.86 1.22
CA LYS A 42 -6.57 -4.71 0.23
C LYS A 42 -7.33 -3.81 -0.74
N TYR A 43 -7.28 -4.12 -2.04
CA TYR A 43 -8.03 -3.35 -3.05
C TYR A 43 -9.57 -3.51 -2.96
N SER A 44 -10.07 -4.35 -2.06
CA SER A 44 -11.49 -4.40 -1.69
C SER A 44 -11.91 -3.26 -0.75
N MET A 45 -10.95 -2.53 -0.16
CA MET A 45 -11.21 -1.38 0.71
C MET A 45 -11.62 -0.18 -0.12
N LEU A 46 -12.43 0.69 0.48
CA LEU A 46 -12.75 1.97 -0.15
C LEU A 46 -11.57 2.93 -0.02
N PRO A 47 -11.26 3.74 -1.06
CA PRO A 47 -10.09 4.60 -1.04
C PRO A 47 -9.99 5.56 0.15
N TRP A 48 -11.11 6.16 0.57
CA TRP A 48 -11.18 7.16 1.65
C TRP A 48 -11.10 6.59 3.07
N GLU A 49 -10.99 5.27 3.23
CA GLU A 49 -10.86 4.69 4.57
C GLU A 49 -9.46 4.88 5.17
N CYS A 50 -8.49 5.42 4.43
CA CYS A 50 -7.17 5.74 4.93
C CYS A 50 -6.75 7.14 4.49
N ASP A 51 -5.84 7.74 5.26
CA ASP A 51 -5.25 9.04 4.95
C ASP A 51 -3.98 8.87 4.11
N ILE A 52 -3.28 7.75 4.34
CA ILE A 52 -2.08 7.34 3.61
C ILE A 52 -2.24 5.90 3.11
N LEU A 53 -1.98 5.69 1.82
CA LEU A 53 -1.69 4.39 1.24
C LEU A 53 -0.18 4.26 1.05
N HIS A 54 0.45 3.25 1.65
CA HIS A 54 1.87 2.97 1.49
C HIS A 54 2.09 1.62 0.79
N LEU A 55 2.62 1.67 -0.44
CA LEU A 55 2.95 0.48 -1.22
C LEU A 55 4.46 0.20 -1.18
N HIS A 56 4.82 -1.02 -0.81
CA HIS A 56 6.18 -1.55 -0.94
C HIS A 56 6.25 -2.46 -2.16
N TRP A 57 7.32 -2.32 -2.96
CA TRP A 57 7.43 -2.98 -4.27
C TRP A 57 6.21 -2.71 -5.17
N PRO A 58 5.92 -1.42 -5.46
CA PRO A 58 4.73 -1.05 -6.24
C PRO A 58 4.65 -1.75 -7.59
N GLU A 59 5.78 -2.17 -8.16
CA GLU A 59 5.85 -2.95 -9.39
C GLU A 59 4.97 -4.21 -9.37
N PHE A 60 4.86 -4.89 -8.22
CA PHE A 60 4.03 -6.08 -8.08
C PHE A 60 2.53 -5.78 -8.21
N ASP A 61 2.11 -4.55 -7.90
CA ASP A 61 0.73 -4.11 -8.00
C ASP A 61 0.45 -3.42 -9.34
N VAL A 62 1.37 -2.60 -9.88
CA VAL A 62 1.09 -1.74 -11.06
C VAL A 62 1.59 -2.26 -12.40
N VAL A 63 2.57 -3.18 -12.42
CA VAL A 63 3.12 -3.74 -13.67
C VAL A 63 2.47 -5.10 -13.98
N PRO A 64 1.95 -5.33 -15.20
CA PRO A 64 1.45 -6.63 -15.60
C PRO A 64 2.60 -7.64 -15.77
N ARG A 65 2.44 -8.85 -15.22
CA ARG A 65 3.42 -9.94 -15.40
C ARG A 65 3.33 -10.59 -16.79
N SER A 66 2.22 -10.40 -17.50
CA SER A 66 2.01 -10.89 -18.86
C SER A 66 0.99 -10.00 -19.59
N LEU A 67 0.94 -10.09 -20.91
CA LEU A 67 -0.06 -9.39 -21.72
C LEU A 67 -1.41 -10.13 -21.82
N ARG A 68 -1.65 -11.15 -20.98
CA ARG A 68 -2.96 -11.82 -20.94
C ARG A 68 -4.03 -10.79 -20.54
N PRO A 69 -5.20 -10.77 -21.19
CA PRO A 69 -6.23 -9.75 -20.95
C PRO A 69 -6.62 -9.59 -19.47
N LEU A 70 -6.71 -10.70 -18.73
CA LEU A 70 -7.04 -10.67 -17.31
C LEU A 70 -5.95 -10.00 -16.46
N ASP A 71 -4.68 -10.21 -16.79
CA ASP A 71 -3.56 -9.59 -16.07
C ASP A 71 -3.56 -8.08 -16.33
N VAL A 72 -3.76 -7.66 -17.58
CA VAL A 72 -3.90 -6.24 -17.94
C VAL A 72 -5.09 -5.59 -17.23
N LEU A 73 -6.26 -6.25 -17.22
CA LEU A 73 -7.47 -5.73 -16.58
C LEU A 73 -7.29 -5.54 -15.07
N LYS A 74 -6.62 -6.48 -14.38
CA LYS A 74 -6.29 -6.34 -12.96
C LYS A 74 -5.43 -5.11 -12.70
N LYS A 75 -4.46 -4.81 -13.59
CA LYS A 75 -3.60 -3.62 -13.46
C LYS A 75 -4.35 -2.33 -13.75
N LEU A 76 -5.22 -2.32 -14.76
CA LEU A 76 -6.11 -1.19 -15.02
C LEU A 76 -7.04 -0.91 -13.83
N PHE A 77 -7.54 -1.95 -13.18
CA PHE A 77 -8.32 -1.80 -11.95
C PHE A 77 -7.49 -1.17 -10.83
N VAL A 78 -6.27 -1.66 -10.58
CA VAL A 78 -5.35 -1.08 -9.58
C VAL A 78 -5.06 0.39 -9.89
N TRP A 79 -4.73 0.72 -11.13
CA TRP A 79 -4.49 2.11 -11.54
C TRP A 79 -5.70 3.01 -11.31
N THR A 80 -6.89 2.54 -11.70
CA THR A 80 -8.15 3.26 -11.45
C THR A 80 -8.34 3.50 -9.95
N TRP A 81 -8.14 2.48 -9.13
CA TRP A 81 -8.24 2.58 -7.68
C TRP A 81 -7.28 3.63 -7.10
N LEU A 82 -6.01 3.62 -7.53
CA LEU A 82 -4.99 4.58 -7.08
C LEU A 82 -5.32 6.02 -7.50
N LEU A 83 -5.80 6.20 -8.73
CA LEU A 83 -6.24 7.51 -9.21
C LEU A 83 -7.45 8.02 -8.41
N SER A 84 -8.42 7.14 -8.11
CA SER A 84 -9.56 7.46 -7.25
C SER A 84 -9.10 7.83 -5.82
N ALA A 85 -8.16 7.09 -5.23
CA ALA A 85 -7.61 7.41 -3.91
C ALA A 85 -6.97 8.80 -3.90
N ARG A 86 -6.15 9.11 -4.91
CA ARG A 86 -5.53 10.43 -5.04
C ARG A 86 -6.57 11.55 -5.20
N ALA A 87 -7.62 11.31 -5.98
CA ALA A 87 -8.73 12.27 -6.16
C ALA A 87 -9.49 12.52 -4.85
N MET A 88 -9.59 11.52 -3.96
CA MET A 88 -10.19 11.62 -2.63
C MET A 88 -9.25 12.22 -1.57
N GLY A 89 -8.06 12.68 -1.96
CA GLY A 89 -7.09 13.33 -1.07
C GLY A 89 -6.14 12.40 -0.33
N VAL A 90 -6.22 11.08 -0.57
CA VAL A 90 -5.32 10.08 0.03
C VAL A 90 -3.88 10.33 -0.44
N LYS A 91 -2.93 10.33 0.49
CA LYS A 91 -1.51 10.40 0.15
C LYS A 91 -0.98 9.02 -0.20
N ILE A 92 -0.38 8.89 -1.37
CA ILE A 92 0.18 7.62 -1.83
C ILE A 92 1.71 7.70 -1.69
N VAL A 93 2.28 6.78 -0.91
CA VAL A 93 3.71 6.64 -0.67
C VAL A 93 4.18 5.34 -1.30
N TRP A 94 5.21 5.39 -2.13
CA TRP A 94 5.82 4.22 -2.76
C TRP A 94 7.23 4.03 -2.22
N THR A 95 7.54 2.81 -1.78
CA THR A 95 8.91 2.40 -1.45
C THR A 95 9.34 1.32 -2.44
N ALA A 96 10.17 1.73 -3.39
CA ALA A 96 10.95 0.81 -4.20
C ALA A 96 12.12 0.30 -3.33
N HIS A 97 12.17 -1.02 -3.12
CA HIS A 97 13.25 -1.63 -2.34
C HIS A 97 14.45 -2.04 -3.19
N ASN A 98 14.28 -2.13 -4.50
CA ASN A 98 15.35 -2.41 -5.45
C ASN A 98 15.36 -1.33 -6.52
N THR A 99 16.55 -0.92 -6.96
CA THR A 99 16.72 -0.02 -8.12
C THR A 99 16.45 -0.73 -9.44
N PHE A 100 16.51 -2.06 -9.46
CA PHE A 100 16.25 -2.93 -10.60
C PHE A 100 15.36 -4.10 -10.17
N GLY A 101 14.52 -4.62 -11.07
CA GLY A 101 13.78 -5.85 -10.81
C GLY A 101 14.75 -7.01 -10.58
N HIS A 102 14.43 -7.91 -9.65
CA HIS A 102 15.07 -9.23 -9.67
C HIS A 102 14.41 -10.00 -10.82
N ASP A 103 15.24 -10.46 -11.75
CA ASP A 103 14.87 -11.01 -13.07
C ASP A 103 13.78 -12.09 -13.03
#